data_AF-A0A2E2XE52-F1
#
_entry.id   AF-A0A2E2XE52-F1
#
_cell.length_a   1.000
_cell.length_b   1.000
_cell.length_c   1.000
_cell.angle_alpha   90.00
_cell.angle_beta   90.00
_cell.angle_gamma   90.00
#
_symmetry.space_group_name_H-M   'P 1'
#
loop_
_entity.id
_entity.type
_entity.pdbx_description
1 polymer ?
#
loop_
_entity_poly.entity_id
_entity_poly.type
_entity_poly.pdbx_seq_one_letter_code
_entity_poly.pdbx_strand_id
1 'polypeptide(L)'
;MNNIDERPACPKQIFIIEEMPVTAVGKIHKPTLREMAATTMAQEQLRAQDCELPTTLSFTVLKSGLLQLQFDTNNSDTREALTALAEKMEWSLSE
;
A
#
# COMPACT_ATOMS: atom_id res chain seq x y z
N MET A 1 -26.02 -29.95 11.10
CA MET A 1 -25.13 -29.55 9.99
C MET A 1 -24.19 -28.47 10.54
N ASN A 2 -22.96 -28.88 10.86
CA ASN A 2 -21.76 -28.21 11.39
C ASN A 2 -21.86 -26.76 11.93
N ASN A 3 -21.92 -26.67 13.27
CA ASN A 3 -21.55 -25.51 14.08
C ASN A 3 -20.04 -25.26 13.94
N ILE A 4 -19.63 -24.23 13.21
CA ILE A 4 -18.32 -23.61 13.42
C ILE A 4 -18.57 -22.50 14.43
N ASP A 5 -18.03 -22.64 15.64
CA ASP A 5 -18.30 -21.72 16.76
C ASP A 5 -17.67 -20.32 16.56
N GLU A 6 -16.69 -20.21 15.66
CA GLU A 6 -16.04 -18.94 15.33
C GLU A 6 -16.60 -18.33 14.03
N ARG A 7 -16.85 -17.02 14.06
CA ARG A 7 -17.22 -16.26 12.86
C ARG A 7 -16.06 -16.33 11.85
N PRO A 8 -16.32 -16.56 10.55
CA PRO A 8 -15.28 -16.55 9.54
C PRO A 8 -14.58 -15.19 9.46
N ALA A 9 -13.31 -15.20 9.05
CA ALA A 9 -12.53 -13.99 8.82
C ALA A 9 -13.28 -13.06 7.85
N CYS A 10 -13.63 -11.87 8.32
CA CYS A 10 -14.30 -10.84 7.53
C CYS A 10 -13.28 -9.77 7.13
N PRO A 11 -12.85 -9.70 5.85
CA PRO A 11 -11.84 -8.73 5.42
C PRO A 11 -12.35 -7.30 5.59
N LYS A 12 -11.47 -6.37 5.98
CA LYS A 12 -11.82 -4.96 6.16
C LYS A 12 -12.01 -4.23 4.83
N GLN A 13 -11.26 -4.62 3.80
CA GLN A 13 -11.26 -4.01 2.48
C GLN A 13 -11.16 -5.10 1.41
N ILE A 14 -11.80 -4.88 0.28
CA ILE A 14 -11.76 -5.75 -0.90
C ILE A 14 -11.42 -4.86 -2.10
N PHE A 15 -10.38 -5.24 -2.83
CA PHE A 15 -9.93 -4.54 -4.03
C PHE A 15 -10.23 -5.41 -5.24
N ILE A 16 -10.83 -4.80 -6.27
CA ILE A 16 -10.95 -5.41 -7.59
C ILE A 16 -9.73 -4.96 -8.39
N ILE A 17 -8.97 -5.92 -8.89
CA ILE A 17 -7.77 -5.69 -9.70
C ILE A 17 -7.98 -6.28 -11.08
N GLU A 18 -7.33 -5.71 -12.09
CA GLU A 18 -7.46 -6.17 -13.48
C GLU A 18 -6.87 -7.57 -13.65
N GLU A 19 -5.71 -7.82 -13.05
CA GLU A 19 -5.03 -9.10 -13.08
C GLU A 19 -4.37 -9.46 -11.75
N MET A 20 -4.27 -10.75 -11.46
CA MET A 20 -3.60 -11.26 -10.26
C MET A 20 -2.08 -11.34 -10.52
N PRO A 21 -1.24 -10.60 -9.77
CA PRO A 21 0.21 -10.70 -9.92
C PRO A 21 0.69 -12.08 -9.46
N VAL A 22 1.39 -12.76 -10.36
CA VAL A 22 1.96 -14.09 -10.13
C VAL A 22 3.43 -14.12 -10.51
N THR A 23 4.19 -15.05 -9.91
CA THR A 23 5.56 -15.34 -10.32
C THR A 23 5.58 -16.06 -11.67
N ALA A 24 6.76 -16.20 -12.27
CA ALA A 24 6.94 -16.94 -13.52
C ALA A 24 6.43 -18.40 -13.48
N VAL A 25 6.28 -18.99 -12.28
CA VAL A 25 5.73 -20.33 -12.07
C VAL A 25 4.27 -20.33 -11.61
N GLY A 26 3.57 -19.19 -11.74
CA GLY A 26 2.14 -19.05 -11.48
C GLY A 26 1.73 -18.93 -10.00
N LYS A 27 2.68 -18.73 -9.08
CA LYS A 27 2.35 -18.53 -7.65
C LYS A 27 2.00 -17.08 -7.37
N ILE A 28 1.01 -16.83 -6.51
CA ILE A 28 0.64 -15.46 -6.10
C ILE A 28 1.86 -14.71 -5.59
N HIS A 29 2.15 -13.58 -6.22
CA HIS A 29 3.27 -12.72 -5.85
C HIS A 29 2.82 -11.71 -4.78
N LYS A 30 2.80 -12.16 -3.53
CA LYS A 30 2.39 -11.36 -2.36
C LYS A 30 3.11 -10.00 -2.24
N PRO A 31 4.42 -9.85 -2.57
CA PRO A 31 5.08 -8.55 -2.51
C PRO A 31 4.37 -7.49 -3.34
N THR A 32 4.05 -7.77 -4.60
CA THR A 32 3.34 -6.82 -5.47
C THR A 32 1.96 -6.46 -4.94
N LEU A 33 1.21 -7.43 -4.39
CA LEU A 33 -0.08 -7.13 -3.76
C LEU A 33 0.06 -6.19 -2.55
N ARG A 34 1.14 -6.30 -1.77
CA ARG A 34 1.41 -5.39 -0.64
C ARG A 34 1.76 -3.99 -1.13
N GLU A 35 2.54 -3.87 -2.21
CA GLU A 35 2.89 -2.58 -2.83
C GLU A 35 1.63 -1.88 -3.36
N MET A 36 0.74 -2.62 -4.04
CA MET A 36 -0.55 -2.11 -4.50
C MET A 36 -1.43 -1.64 -3.34
N ALA A 37 -1.57 -2.45 -2.28
CA ALA A 37 -2.37 -2.10 -1.12
C ALA A 37 -1.83 -0.85 -0.39
N ALA A 38 -0.49 -0.75 -0.24
CA ALA A 38 0.16 0.41 0.35
C ALA A 38 -0.06 1.68 -0.49
N THR A 39 0.03 1.55 -1.82
CA THR A 39 -0.25 2.64 -2.76
C THR A 39 -1.68 3.15 -2.59
N THR A 40 -2.68 2.26 -2.59
CA THR A 40 -4.08 2.65 -2.40
C THR A 40 -4.30 3.32 -1.05
N MET A 41 -3.74 2.76 0.03
CA MET A 41 -3.86 3.35 1.37
C MET A 41 -3.23 4.75 1.42
N ALA A 42 -2.04 4.95 0.85
CA ALA A 42 -1.38 6.26 0.82
C ALA A 42 -2.21 7.29 0.03
N GLN A 43 -2.77 6.91 -1.12
CA GLN A 43 -3.64 7.77 -1.90
C GLN A 43 -4.94 8.12 -1.16
N GLU A 44 -5.55 7.16 -0.47
CA GLU A 44 -6.73 7.39 0.37
C GLU A 44 -6.43 8.37 1.51
N GLN A 45 -5.28 8.24 2.17
CA GLN A 45 -4.88 9.16 3.24
C GLN A 45 -4.63 10.58 2.71
N LEU A 46 -3.99 10.73 1.55
CA LEU A 46 -3.79 12.04 0.94
C LEU A 46 -5.12 12.71 0.58
N ARG A 47 -6.05 11.96 -0.02
CA ARG A 47 -7.40 12.47 -0.32
C ARG A 47 -8.17 12.86 0.93
N ALA A 48 -8.03 12.10 2.02
CA ALA A 48 -8.68 12.41 3.29
C ALA A 48 -8.15 13.68 3.96
N GLN A 49 -6.97 14.15 3.56
CA GLN A 49 -6.34 15.39 4.03
C GLN A 49 -6.46 16.53 3.00
N ASP A 50 -7.27 16.35 1.95
CA ASP A 50 -7.40 17.29 0.83
C ASP A 50 -6.06 17.65 0.14
N CYS A 51 -5.08 16.74 0.21
CA CYS A 51 -3.79 16.89 -0.46
C CYS A 51 -3.85 16.42 -1.92
N GLU A 52 -3.09 17.07 -2.79
CA GLU A 52 -2.92 16.63 -4.16
C GLU A 52 -2.14 15.31 -4.23
N LEU A 53 -2.47 14.47 -5.21
CA LEU A 53 -1.69 13.27 -5.47
C LEU A 53 -0.33 13.65 -6.08
N PRO A 54 0.76 13.02 -5.62
CA PRO A 54 2.09 13.25 -6.20
C PRO A 54 2.13 12.79 -7.67
N THR A 55 3.08 13.35 -8.44
CA THR A 55 3.33 12.98 -9.84
C THR A 55 3.64 11.49 -9.97
N THR A 56 4.46 10.98 -9.05
CA THR A 56 4.82 9.57 -8.95
C THR A 56 4.64 9.10 -7.52
N LEU A 57 4.08 7.90 -7.33
CA LEU A 57 3.95 7.23 -6.04
C LEU A 57 4.11 5.73 -6.26
N SER A 58 5.19 5.16 -5.74
CA SER A 58 5.46 3.72 -5.83
C SER A 58 5.96 3.18 -4.49
N PHE A 59 5.65 1.91 -4.28
CA PHE A 59 6.13 1.14 -3.14
C PHE A 59 6.96 -0.03 -3.63
N THR A 60 8.03 -0.34 -2.90
CA THR A 60 8.84 -1.54 -3.14
C THR A 60 8.99 -2.32 -1.84
N VAL A 61 8.71 -3.62 -1.86
CA VAL A 61 8.99 -4.49 -0.72
C VAL A 61 10.49 -4.80 -0.66
N LEU A 62 11.14 -4.37 0.42
CA LEU A 62 12.54 -4.65 0.69
C LEU A 62 12.75 -6.11 1.11
N LYS A 63 14.00 -6.58 1.01
CA LYS A 63 14.41 -7.91 1.52
C LYS A 63 14.13 -8.09 3.02
N SER A 64 14.12 -7.00 3.78
CA SER A 64 13.73 -6.97 5.19
C SER A 64 12.23 -7.22 5.42
N GLY A 65 11.41 -7.20 4.37
CA GLY A 65 9.95 -7.30 4.45
C GLY A 65 9.26 -5.95 4.65
N LEU A 66 10.01 -4.88 4.95
CA LEU A 66 9.50 -3.52 5.02
C LEU A 66 9.12 -2.98 3.65
N LEU A 67 8.27 -1.96 3.64
CA LEU A 67 7.93 -1.22 2.45
C LEU A 67 8.84 0.00 2.35
N GLN A 68 9.37 0.22 1.14
CA GLN A 68 10.05 1.44 0.77
C GLN A 68 9.09 2.29 -0.06
N LEU A 69 8.93 3.56 0.33
CA LEU A 69 8.13 4.55 -0.36
C LEU A 69 9.04 5.42 -1.25
N GLN A 70 8.65 5.58 -2.51
CA GLN A 70 9.24 6.48 -3.49
C GLN A 70 8.14 7.39 -4.04
N PHE A 71 8.38 8.70 -4.05
CA PHE A 71 7.44 9.65 -4.61
C PHE A 71 8.11 10.90 -5.16
N ASP A 72 7.45 11.53 -6.13
CA ASP A 72 7.84 12.82 -6.69
C ASP A 72 6.65 13.78 -6.58
N THR A 73 6.86 14.95 -5.97
CA THR A 73 5.81 15.95 -5.78
C THR A 73 6.38 17.36 -5.82
N ASN A 74 5.61 18.26 -6.43
CA ASN A 74 5.89 19.70 -6.43
C ASN A 74 5.20 20.44 -5.25
N ASN A 75 4.31 19.75 -4.54
CA ASN A 75 3.51 20.30 -3.46
C ASN A 75 4.14 19.98 -2.09
N SER A 76 4.38 21.02 -1.27
CA SER A 76 4.96 20.89 0.07
C SER A 76 4.06 20.10 1.01
N ASP A 77 2.76 20.30 0.92
CA ASP A 77 1.78 19.75 1.87
C ASP A 77 1.67 18.24 1.65
N THR A 78 1.62 17.81 0.39
CA THR A 78 1.69 16.39 0.00
C THR A 78 3.00 15.75 0.48
N ARG A 79 4.13 16.46 0.41
CA ARG A 79 5.42 15.94 0.87
C ARG A 79 5.43 15.73 2.39
N GLU A 80 4.93 16.70 3.14
CA GLU A 80 4.83 16.61 4.60
C GLU A 80 3.90 15.47 5.01
N ALA A 81 2.72 15.36 4.40
CA ALA A 81 1.76 14.29 4.67
C ALA A 81 2.33 12.89 4.39
N LEU A 82 3.04 12.70 3.26
CA LEU A 82 3.68 11.43 2.93
C LEU A 82 4.82 11.08 3.87
N THR A 83 5.60 12.07 4.30
CA THR A 83 6.71 11.88 5.25
C THR A 83 6.16 11.45 6.62
N ALA A 84 5.16 12.17 7.13
CA ALA A 84 4.49 11.83 8.39
C ALA A 84 3.82 10.45 8.32
N LEU A 85 3.24 10.09 7.18
CA LEU A 85 2.65 8.77 6.97
C LEU A 85 3.72 7.66 6.95
N ALA A 86 4.86 7.90 6.29
CA ALA A 86 5.96 6.95 6.24
C ALA A 86 6.53 6.67 7.62
N GLU A 87 6.71 7.70 8.46
CA GLU A 87 7.14 7.53 9.85
C GLU A 87 6.12 6.70 10.66
N LYS A 88 4.83 7.06 10.57
CA LYS A 88 3.76 6.36 11.28
C LYS A 88 3.66 4.88 10.91
N MET A 89 3.94 4.54 9.66
CA MET A 89 3.83 3.19 9.12
C MET A 89 5.16 2.42 9.09
N GLU A 90 6.23 3.01 9.63
CA GLU A 90 7.59 2.45 9.62
C GLU A 90 8.08 2.09 8.21
N TRP A 91 7.71 2.91 7.22
CA TRP A 91 8.17 2.76 5.85
C TRP A 91 9.54 3.39 5.66
N SER A 92 10.39 2.72 4.90
CA SER A 92 11.66 3.30 4.49
C SER A 92 11.42 4.33 3.41
N LEU A 93 11.96 5.53 3.56
CA LEU A 93 11.98 6.50 2.46
C LEU A 93 13.17 6.18 1.55
N SER A 94 12.97 6.20 0.24
CA SER A 94 14.07 6.35 -0.70
C SER A 94 14.26 7.84 -0.94
N GLU A 95 15.50 8.32 -0.83
CA GLU A 95 15.90 9.58 -1.46
C GLU A 95 15.89 9.46 -2.99
#